data_AF-X1BWG9-F1
#
_entry.id   AF-X1BWG9-F1
#
_cell.length_a   1.000
_cell.length_b   1.000
_cell.length_c   1.000
_cell.angle_alpha   90.00
_cell.angle_beta   90.00
_cell.angle_gamma   90.00
#
_symmetry.space_group_name_H-M   'P 1'
#
loop_
_entity.id
_entity.type
_entity.pdbx_description
1 polymer ?
#
loop_
_entity_poly.entity_id
_entity_poly.type
_entity_poly.pdbx_seq_one_letter_code
_entity_poly.pdbx_strand_id
1 'polypeptide(L)'
;YIKFFFFSIILSIGILTLLKLRRSYFQARLRHFNNNNVENKEEKMVTRDRVRLIMGLFYIFISFGILFNFFTYFLIWVLDPLPDRFIFSFVNFSGNIDLQHLNRIMDLNAAEYPHEVTIYYCVAIASGGILIELMVSIWYIVARKKVKLKKIIPLLIGGVVSGFLTGYTTCLPLFL
;
A
#
# COMPACT_ATOMS: atom_id res chain seq x y z
N TYR A 1 5.89 17.90 -0.18
CA TYR A 1 4.61 17.97 -0.93
C TYR A 1 4.02 16.60 -1.26
N ILE A 2 4.82 15.63 -1.72
CA ILE A 2 4.38 14.26 -2.05
C ILE A 2 3.66 13.58 -0.87
N LYS A 3 4.15 13.79 0.36
CA LYS A 3 3.50 13.38 1.60
C LYS A 3 2.00 13.71 1.67
N PHE A 4 1.61 14.94 1.35
CA PHE A 4 0.20 15.37 1.43
C PHE A 4 -0.68 14.71 0.36
N PHE A 5 -0.10 14.44 -0.81
CA PHE A 5 -0.78 13.71 -1.87
C PHE A 5 -1.08 12.27 -1.46
N PHE A 6 -0.09 11.56 -0.91
CA PHE A 6 -0.25 10.21 -0.37
C PHE A 6 -1.24 10.16 0.80
N PHE A 7 -1.13 11.10 1.73
CA PHE A 7 -2.08 11.29 2.82
C PHE A 7 -3.53 11.35 2.30
N SER A 8 -3.78 12.23 1.32
CA SER A 8 -5.11 12.44 0.74
C SER A 8 -5.69 11.18 0.09
N ILE A 9 -4.88 10.42 -0.65
CA ILE A 9 -5.29 9.16 -1.27
C ILE A 9 -5.70 8.14 -0.22
N ILE A 10 -4.86 7.90 0.78
CA ILE A 10 -5.11 6.88 1.81
C ILE A 10 -6.31 7.28 2.68
N LEU A 11 -6.42 8.57 3.02
CA LEU A 11 -7.57 9.10 3.76
C LEU A 11 -8.88 8.88 2.98
N SER A 12 -8.86 9.19 1.68
CA SER A 12 -10.03 9.00 0.80
C SER A 12 -10.45 7.53 0.76
N ILE A 13 -9.51 6.59 0.69
CA ILE A 13 -9.79 5.14 0.74
C ILE A 13 -10.41 4.76 2.08
N GLY A 14 -9.87 5.25 3.20
CA GLY A 14 -10.41 5.02 4.55
C GLY A 14 -11.86 5.49 4.68
N ILE A 15 -12.14 6.73 4.27
CA ILE A 15 -13.49 7.33 4.29
C ILE A 15 -14.46 6.55 3.40
N LEU A 16 -14.05 6.22 2.17
CA LEU A 16 -14.88 5.43 1.23
C LEU A 16 -15.24 4.06 1.82
N THR A 17 -14.33 3.44 2.56
CA THR A 17 -14.56 2.15 3.22
C THR A 17 -15.66 2.25 4.28
N LEU A 18 -15.62 3.30 5.11
CA LEU A 18 -16.62 3.55 6.15
C LEU A 18 -17.99 3.95 5.56
N LEU A 19 -18.01 4.77 4.51
CA LEU A 19 -19.26 5.12 3.81
C LEU A 19 -19.94 3.88 3.21
N LYS A 20 -19.15 2.97 2.63
CA LYS A 20 -19.67 1.72 2.08
C LYS A 20 -20.24 0.81 3.17
N LEU A 21 -19.66 0.83 4.37
CA LEU A 21 -20.17 0.14 5.55
C LEU A 21 -21.52 0.70 6.00
N ARG A 22 -21.64 2.04 6.13
CA ARG A 22 -22.91 2.70 6.48
C ARG A 22 -24.05 2.30 5.52
N ARG A 23 -23.76 2.25 4.21
CA ARG A 23 -24.72 1.80 3.20
C ARG A 23 -25.08 0.32 3.34
N SER A 24 -24.09 -0.55 3.63
CA SER A 24 -24.31 -1.99 3.85
C SER A 24 -25.22 -2.24 5.06
N TYR A 25 -24.98 -1.53 6.17
CA TYR A 25 -25.76 -1.65 7.40
C TYR A 25 -27.21 -1.21 7.20
N PHE A 26 -27.43 -0.07 6.52
CA PHE A 26 -28.78 0.41 6.20
C PHE A 26 -29.55 -0.60 5.33
N GLN A 27 -28.89 -1.21 4.34
CA GLN A 27 -29.49 -2.25 3.51
C GLN A 27 -29.74 -3.57 4.25
N ALA A 28 -28.91 -3.91 5.25
CA ALA A 28 -29.13 -5.07 6.11
C ALA A 28 -30.40 -4.89 6.95
N ARG A 29 -30.53 -3.72 7.60
CA ARG A 29 -31.67 -3.36 8.44
C ARG A 29 -33.01 -3.40 7.68
N LEU A 30 -33.01 -2.94 6.43
CA LEU A 30 -34.20 -3.01 5.55
C LEU A 30 -34.57 -4.45 5.17
N ARG A 31 -33.60 -5.36 5.05
CA ARG A 31 -33.86 -6.77 4.69
C ARG A 31 -34.33 -7.61 5.87
N HIS A 32 -33.81 -7.34 7.08
CA HIS A 32 -34.27 -7.96 8.31
C HIS A 32 -35.76 -7.71 8.54
N PHE A 33 -36.28 -6.55 8.13
CA PHE A 33 -37.72 -6.24 8.20
C PHE A 33 -38.59 -7.11 7.28
N ASN A 34 -38.03 -7.79 6.29
CA ASN A 34 -38.78 -8.33 5.15
C ASN A 34 -38.65 -9.87 4.99
N ASN A 35 -37.92 -10.59 5.85
CA ASN A 35 -37.77 -12.05 5.74
C ASN A 35 -37.20 -12.70 7.01
N ASN A 36 -37.62 -13.92 7.34
CA ASN A 36 -37.21 -14.66 8.55
C ASN A 36 -36.05 -15.67 8.35
N ASN A 37 -35.61 -15.93 7.11
CA ASN A 37 -34.56 -16.93 6.79
C ASN A 37 -33.11 -16.39 6.95
N VAL A 38 -32.84 -15.52 7.95
CA VAL A 38 -31.68 -14.62 7.91
C VAL A 38 -30.50 -15.04 8.79
N GLU A 39 -30.70 -15.81 9.87
CA GLU A 39 -29.69 -16.02 10.93
C GLU A 39 -28.27 -16.35 10.41
N ASN A 40 -28.10 -17.38 9.57
CA ASN A 40 -26.80 -17.77 9.02
C ASN A 40 -26.18 -16.73 8.05
N LYS A 41 -27.01 -15.87 7.46
CA LYS A 41 -26.59 -14.80 6.55
C LYS A 41 -26.21 -13.53 7.32
N GLU A 42 -26.79 -13.33 8.50
CA GLU A 42 -26.49 -12.22 9.39
C GLU A 42 -25.12 -12.38 10.06
N GLU A 43 -24.78 -13.54 10.59
CA GLU A 43 -23.47 -13.76 11.20
C GLU A 43 -22.32 -13.47 10.23
N LYS A 44 -22.41 -14.00 8.99
CA LYS A 44 -21.43 -13.72 7.94
C LYS A 44 -21.40 -12.26 7.51
N MET A 45 -22.51 -11.53 7.65
CA MET A 45 -22.60 -10.11 7.31
C MET A 45 -22.03 -9.23 8.43
N VAL A 46 -22.34 -9.53 9.69
CA VAL A 46 -21.83 -8.85 10.89
C VAL A 46 -20.31 -8.99 10.98
N THR A 47 -19.78 -10.20 10.83
CA THR A 47 -18.33 -10.44 10.87
C THR A 47 -17.61 -9.68 9.76
N ARG A 48 -18.16 -9.66 8.54
CA ARG A 48 -17.55 -8.92 7.42
C ARG A 48 -17.60 -7.41 7.62
N ASP A 49 -18.71 -6.90 8.16
CA ASP A 49 -18.85 -5.48 8.39
C ASP A 49 -17.91 -5.02 9.54
N ARG A 50 -17.66 -5.86 10.56
CA ARG A 50 -16.59 -5.63 11.55
C ARG A 50 -15.20 -5.54 10.91
N VAL A 51 -14.84 -6.46 10.02
CA VAL A 51 -13.54 -6.43 9.29
C VAL A 51 -13.38 -5.14 8.48
N ARG A 52 -14.45 -4.69 7.81
CA ARG A 52 -14.43 -3.42 7.05
C ARG A 52 -14.29 -2.19 7.94
N LEU A 53 -14.88 -2.22 9.13
CA LEU A 53 -14.76 -1.15 10.11
C LEU A 53 -13.32 -1.05 10.60
N ILE A 54 -12.73 -2.17 11.00
CA ILE A 54 -11.34 -2.26 11.46
C ILE A 54 -10.40 -1.77 10.35
N MET A 55 -10.58 -2.24 9.11
CA MET A 55 -9.77 -1.80 7.98
C MET A 55 -9.94 -0.31 7.67
N GLY A 56 -11.16 0.23 7.71
CA GLY A 56 -11.40 1.66 7.49
C GLY A 56 -10.71 2.53 8.54
N LEU A 57 -10.82 2.15 9.82
CA LEU A 57 -10.09 2.80 10.91
C LEU A 57 -8.58 2.69 10.75
N PHE A 58 -8.09 1.51 10.34
CA PHE A 58 -6.67 1.28 10.11
C PHE A 58 -6.11 2.17 8.99
N TYR A 59 -6.83 2.33 7.88
CA TYR A 59 -6.42 3.26 6.81
C TYR A 59 -6.40 4.72 7.27
N ILE A 60 -7.37 5.14 8.09
CA ILE A 60 -7.38 6.49 8.67
C ILE A 60 -6.19 6.67 9.62
N PHE A 61 -5.93 5.69 10.49
CA PHE A 61 -4.80 5.71 11.41
C PHE A 61 -3.47 5.78 10.67
N ILE A 62 -3.28 4.98 9.61
CA ILE A 62 -2.09 5.05 8.76
C ILE A 62 -1.96 6.41 8.09
N SER A 63 -3.05 6.95 7.56
CA SER A 63 -3.04 8.26 6.90
C SER A 63 -2.54 9.35 7.85
N PHE A 64 -3.10 9.44 9.06
CA PHE A 64 -2.62 10.36 10.08
C PHE A 64 -1.19 10.03 10.55
N GLY A 65 -0.84 8.76 10.64
CA GLY A 65 0.51 8.31 10.98
C GLY A 65 1.57 8.78 9.98
N ILE A 66 1.25 8.80 8.69
CA ILE A 66 2.10 9.38 7.63
C ILE A 66 2.14 10.90 7.79
N LEU A 67 1.01 11.55 8.06
CA LEU A 67 0.96 13.01 8.26
C LEU A 67 1.88 13.48 9.40
N PHE A 68 1.92 12.74 10.51
CA PHE A 68 2.77 13.05 11.67
C PHE A 68 4.18 12.42 11.62
N ASN A 69 4.57 11.81 10.50
CA ASN A 69 5.85 11.08 10.31
C ASN A 69 6.06 9.88 11.24
N PHE A 70 5.27 9.68 12.29
CA PHE A 70 5.38 8.55 13.22
C PHE A 70 5.34 7.20 12.50
N PHE A 71 4.39 7.01 11.59
CA PHE A 71 4.25 5.75 10.87
C PHE A 71 5.35 5.57 9.82
N THR A 72 5.83 6.66 9.22
CA THR A 72 6.96 6.66 8.30
C THR A 72 8.24 6.20 9.00
N TYR A 73 8.54 6.74 10.18
CA TYR A 73 9.69 6.30 10.99
C TYR A 73 9.55 4.84 11.44
N PHE A 74 8.35 4.43 11.85
CA PHE A 74 8.09 3.03 12.20
C PHE A 74 8.34 2.08 11.02
N LEU A 75 7.88 2.44 9.82
CA LEU A 75 8.14 1.67 8.59
C LEU A 75 9.63 1.59 8.28
N ILE A 76 10.36 2.72 8.37
CA ILE A 76 11.81 2.73 8.15
C ILE A 76 12.47 1.75 9.12
N TRP A 77 12.16 1.84 10.41
CA TRP A 77 12.75 0.99 11.44
C TRP A 77 12.45 -0.52 11.24
N VAL A 78 11.21 -0.88 10.87
CA VAL A 78 10.83 -2.28 10.64
C VAL A 78 11.39 -2.84 9.33
N LEU A 79 11.52 -2.00 8.30
CA LEU A 79 11.99 -2.42 6.98
C LEU A 79 13.49 -2.24 6.76
N ASP A 80 14.20 -1.55 7.66
CA ASP A 80 15.66 -1.41 7.64
C ASP A 80 16.42 -2.75 7.47
N PRO A 81 16.02 -3.86 8.12
CA PRO A 81 16.71 -5.14 7.94
C PRO A 81 16.34 -5.88 6.64
N LEU A 82 15.39 -5.37 5.84
CA LEU A 82 15.03 -6.03 4.58
C LEU A 82 16.06 -5.67 3.50
N PRO A 83 16.61 -6.67 2.78
CA PRO A 83 17.42 -6.43 1.59
C PRO A 83 16.51 -5.90 0.49
N ASP A 84 16.37 -4.58 0.46
CA ASP A 84 15.62 -3.86 -0.55
C ASP A 84 16.49 -3.65 -1.80
N ARG A 85 15.84 -3.50 -2.96
CA ARG A 85 16.45 -3.02 -4.23
C ARG A 85 17.23 -4.10 -5.00
N PHE A 86 16.69 -5.32 -5.07
CA PHE A 86 17.22 -6.40 -5.93
C PHE A 86 17.34 -5.99 -7.41
N ILE A 87 16.62 -4.97 -7.88
CA ILE A 87 16.75 -4.48 -9.26
C ILE A 87 18.19 -4.08 -9.60
N PHE A 88 18.94 -3.53 -8.64
CA PHE A 88 20.32 -3.13 -8.86
C PHE A 88 21.29 -4.31 -8.88
N SER A 89 21.01 -5.35 -8.08
CA SER A 89 21.71 -6.64 -8.18
C SER A 89 21.41 -7.36 -9.51
N PHE A 90 20.17 -7.26 -10.01
CA PHE A 90 19.79 -7.78 -11.33
C PHE A 90 20.45 -7.01 -12.48
N VAL A 91 20.53 -5.68 -12.38
CA VAL A 91 21.23 -4.85 -13.36
C VAL A 91 22.73 -5.17 -13.39
N ASN A 92 23.32 -5.49 -12.23
CA ASN A 92 24.70 -5.96 -12.13
C ASN A 92 24.91 -7.44 -12.54
N PHE A 93 23.84 -8.22 -12.79
CA PHE A 93 23.96 -9.59 -13.28
C PHE A 93 24.66 -9.68 -14.65
N SER A 94 24.59 -8.62 -15.44
CA SER A 94 25.30 -8.52 -16.72
C SER A 94 26.79 -8.16 -16.58
N GLY A 95 27.29 -7.88 -15.36
CA GLY A 95 28.70 -7.56 -15.09
C GLY A 95 29.21 -6.24 -15.70
N ASN A 96 28.34 -5.43 -16.32
CA ASN A 96 28.73 -4.25 -17.08
C ASN A 96 28.62 -2.92 -16.30
N ILE A 97 28.13 -2.94 -15.06
CA ILE A 97 27.86 -1.72 -14.27
C ILE A 97 28.57 -1.81 -12.93
N ASP A 98 29.46 -0.85 -12.67
CA ASP A 98 30.26 -0.81 -11.45
C ASP A 98 29.37 -0.58 -10.21
N LEU A 99 29.68 -1.30 -9.12
CA LEU A 99 28.94 -1.25 -7.85
C LEU A 99 28.97 0.15 -7.21
N GLN A 100 30.00 0.95 -7.50
CA GLN A 100 30.11 2.32 -7.01
C GLN A 100 29.08 3.26 -7.63
N HIS A 101 28.78 3.14 -8.93
CA HIS A 101 27.73 3.95 -9.58
C HIS A 101 26.34 3.59 -9.05
N LEU A 102 26.10 2.32 -8.75
CA LEU A 102 24.87 1.86 -8.12
C LEU A 102 24.68 2.45 -6.73
N ASN A 103 25.72 2.49 -5.90
CA ASN A 103 25.66 3.09 -4.57
C ASN A 103 25.42 4.61 -4.62
N ARG A 104 25.95 5.32 -5.62
CA ARG A 104 25.72 6.77 -5.81
C ARG A 104 24.29 7.10 -6.23
N ILE A 105 23.68 6.26 -7.06
CA ILE A 105 22.25 6.38 -7.39
C ILE A 105 21.38 6.04 -6.16
N MET A 106 21.89 5.21 -5.26
CA MET A 106 21.14 4.70 -4.10
C MET A 106 21.08 5.69 -2.92
N ASP A 107 22.10 6.52 -2.76
CA ASP A 107 22.22 7.53 -1.71
C ASP A 107 22.27 8.94 -2.32
N LEU A 108 21.23 9.72 -2.06
CA LEU A 108 21.14 11.13 -2.49
C LEU A 108 22.33 11.98 -2.03
N ASN A 109 22.96 11.62 -0.90
CA ASN A 109 24.11 12.35 -0.38
C ASN A 109 25.42 12.02 -1.10
N ALA A 110 25.46 10.88 -1.82
CA ALA A 110 26.62 10.42 -2.57
C ALA A 110 26.49 10.68 -4.09
N ALA A 111 25.37 11.24 -4.54
CA ALA A 111 25.12 11.55 -5.93
C ALA A 111 25.99 12.73 -6.39
N GLU A 112 26.80 12.52 -7.43
CA GLU A 112 27.65 13.56 -8.02
C GLU A 112 26.97 14.20 -9.23
N TYR A 113 26.11 13.45 -9.93
CA TYR A 113 25.50 13.89 -11.17
C TYR A 113 23.97 14.08 -11.08
N PRO A 114 23.40 15.08 -11.79
CA PRO A 114 21.97 15.37 -11.74
C PRO A 114 21.08 14.24 -12.30
N HIS A 115 21.61 13.38 -13.17
CA HIS A 115 20.88 12.23 -13.69
C HIS A 115 20.71 11.11 -12.64
N GLU A 116 21.67 10.92 -11.74
CA GLU A 116 21.60 9.93 -10.65
C GLU A 116 20.47 10.28 -9.69
N VAL A 117 20.37 11.56 -9.33
CA VAL A 117 19.27 12.12 -8.52
C VAL A 117 17.92 11.89 -9.19
N THR A 118 17.84 12.10 -10.51
CA THR A 118 16.59 11.93 -11.27
C THR A 118 16.16 10.45 -11.29
N ILE A 119 17.11 9.53 -11.49
CA ILE A 119 16.86 8.08 -11.45
C ILE A 119 16.35 7.66 -10.08
N TYR A 120 16.97 8.17 -9.01
CA TYR A 120 16.53 7.90 -7.63
C TYR A 120 15.06 8.30 -7.42
N TYR A 121 14.67 9.52 -7.80
CA TYR A 121 13.29 9.98 -7.66
C TYR A 121 12.30 9.15 -8.48
N CYS A 122 12.67 8.75 -9.70
CA CYS A 122 11.84 7.86 -10.53
C CYS A 122 11.59 6.50 -9.84
N VAL A 123 12.64 5.88 -9.30
CA VAL A 123 12.54 4.61 -8.57
C VAL A 123 11.72 4.78 -7.29
N ALA A 124 11.93 5.87 -6.55
CA ALA A 124 11.20 6.14 -5.33
C ALA A 124 9.70 6.41 -5.58
N ILE A 125 9.33 7.09 -6.66
CA ILE A 125 7.92 7.26 -7.07
C ILE A 125 7.30 5.91 -7.46
N ALA A 126 8.02 5.08 -8.21
CA ALA A 126 7.55 3.74 -8.59
C ALA A 126 7.31 2.85 -7.36
N SER A 127 8.24 2.86 -6.40
CA SER A 127 8.12 2.17 -5.10
C SER A 127 6.87 2.65 -4.33
N GLY A 128 6.63 3.96 -4.27
CA GLY A 128 5.42 4.51 -3.66
C GLY A 128 4.12 4.06 -4.36
N GLY A 129 4.15 3.96 -5.69
CA GLY A 129 3.04 3.43 -6.49
C GLY A 129 2.72 1.97 -6.15
N ILE A 130 3.75 1.13 -5.97
CA ILE A 130 3.60 -0.29 -5.60
C ILE A 130 2.99 -0.43 -4.19
N LEU A 131 3.38 0.41 -3.23
CA LEU A 131 2.76 0.43 -1.90
C LEU A 131 1.26 0.76 -1.99
N ILE A 132 0.88 1.76 -2.79
CA ILE A 132 -0.54 2.09 -3.02
C ILE A 132 -1.25 0.90 -3.68
N GLU A 133 -0.64 0.27 -4.69
CA GLU A 133 -1.22 -0.87 -5.39
C GLU A 133 -1.49 -2.04 -4.44
N LEU A 134 -0.57 -2.37 -3.54
CA LEU A 134 -0.75 -3.39 -2.51
C LEU A 134 -1.87 -3.01 -1.54
N MET A 135 -1.91 -1.77 -1.06
CA MET A 135 -2.99 -1.28 -0.19
C MET A 135 -4.36 -1.38 -0.88
N VAL A 136 -4.47 -0.93 -2.13
CA VAL A 136 -5.71 -0.99 -2.91
C VAL A 136 -6.11 -2.45 -3.19
N SER A 137 -5.16 -3.33 -3.44
CA SER A 137 -5.40 -4.77 -3.65
C SER A 137 -6.01 -5.43 -2.41
N ILE A 138 -5.43 -5.15 -1.24
CA ILE A 138 -5.94 -5.61 0.06
C ILE A 138 -7.35 -5.03 0.30
N TRP A 139 -7.52 -3.73 0.07
CA TRP A 139 -8.83 -3.08 0.18
C TRP A 139 -9.88 -3.74 -0.72
N TYR A 140 -9.52 -4.08 -1.97
CA TYR A 140 -10.45 -4.67 -2.93
C TYR A 140 -10.95 -6.06 -2.51
N ILE A 141 -10.08 -6.88 -1.90
CA ILE A 141 -10.46 -8.19 -1.35
C ILE A 141 -11.50 -8.03 -0.25
N VAL A 142 -11.29 -7.11 0.68
CA VAL A 142 -12.19 -6.90 1.82
C VAL A 142 -13.49 -6.20 1.43
N ALA A 143 -13.41 -5.26 0.49
CA ALA A 143 -14.53 -4.41 0.11
C ALA A 143 -15.56 -5.10 -0.81
N ARG A 144 -15.23 -6.22 -1.48
CA ARG A 144 -16.16 -6.92 -2.39
C ARG A 144 -16.74 -8.20 -1.79
N LYS A 145 -18.02 -8.46 -2.08
CA LYS A 145 -18.75 -9.67 -1.63
C LYS A 145 -18.47 -10.89 -2.50
N LYS A 146 -18.13 -10.66 -3.78
CA LYS A 146 -17.71 -11.67 -4.75
C LYS A 146 -16.41 -11.17 -5.37
N VAL A 147 -15.32 -11.76 -4.92
CA VAL A 147 -13.96 -11.40 -5.31
C VAL A 147 -13.55 -12.36 -6.44
N LYS A 148 -13.21 -11.83 -7.62
CA LYS A 148 -12.67 -12.65 -8.72
C LYS A 148 -11.20 -12.93 -8.42
N LEU A 149 -10.93 -13.98 -7.64
CA LEU A 149 -9.59 -14.39 -7.19
C LEU A 149 -8.56 -14.46 -8.33
N LYS A 150 -8.99 -14.93 -9.51
CA LYS A 150 -8.16 -15.03 -10.73
C LYS A 150 -7.48 -13.72 -11.16
N LYS A 151 -8.04 -12.56 -10.81
CA LYS A 151 -7.47 -11.26 -11.19
C LYS A 151 -6.63 -10.61 -10.08
N ILE A 152 -6.80 -11.03 -8.84
CA ILE A 152 -6.20 -10.33 -7.68
C ILE A 152 -4.94 -11.04 -7.19
N ILE A 153 -4.91 -12.37 -7.26
CA ILE A 153 -3.71 -13.13 -6.92
C ILE A 153 -2.50 -12.69 -7.75
N PRO A 154 -2.58 -12.58 -9.10
CA PRO A 154 -1.44 -12.09 -9.88
C PRO A 154 -1.10 -10.63 -9.58
N LEU A 155 -2.09 -9.80 -9.24
CA LEU A 155 -1.87 -8.40 -8.85
C LEU A 155 -1.11 -8.27 -7.53
N LEU A 156 -1.47 -9.07 -6.52
CA LEU A 156 -0.77 -9.13 -5.24
C LEU A 156 0.64 -9.68 -5.38
N ILE A 157 0.81 -10.79 -6.11
CA ILE A 157 2.13 -11.38 -6.34
C ILE A 157 2.99 -10.40 -7.13
N GLY A 158 2.43 -9.77 -8.17
CA GLY A 158 3.10 -8.73 -8.96
C GLY A 158 3.57 -7.58 -8.08
N GLY A 159 2.68 -7.00 -7.28
CA GLY A 159 3.02 -5.92 -6.34
C GLY A 159 4.10 -6.34 -5.34
N VAL A 160 4.04 -7.57 -4.81
CA VAL A 160 5.05 -8.07 -3.87
C VAL A 160 6.42 -8.20 -4.54
N VAL A 161 6.47 -8.81 -5.73
CA VAL A 161 7.71 -9.00 -6.51
C VAL A 161 8.29 -7.65 -6.95
N SER A 162 7.45 -6.75 -7.45
CA SER A 162 7.85 -5.40 -7.85
C SER A 162 8.38 -4.58 -6.68
N GLY A 163 7.81 -4.76 -5.48
CA GLY A 163 8.29 -4.11 -4.26
C GLY A 163 9.66 -4.62 -3.83
N PHE A 164 9.93 -5.93 -3.93
CA PHE A 164 11.28 -6.47 -3.70
C PHE A 164 12.31 -5.95 -4.72
N LEU A 165 11.90 -5.80 -5.98
CA LEU A 165 12.76 -5.27 -7.03
C LEU A 165 13.12 -3.81 -6.77
N THR A 166 12.13 -2.95 -6.54
CA THR A 166 12.31 -1.49 -6.39
C THR A 166 12.71 -1.05 -4.98
N GLY A 167 12.54 -1.92 -3.99
CA GLY A 167 12.72 -1.63 -2.57
C GLY A 167 11.50 -0.93 -1.97
N TYR A 168 11.01 -1.41 -0.83
CA TYR A 168 9.87 -0.81 -0.14
C TYR A 168 10.27 0.46 0.63
N THR A 169 11.52 0.53 1.10
CA THR A 169 12.06 1.67 1.85
C THR A 169 12.40 2.87 0.98
N THR A 170 12.57 2.68 -0.33
CA THR A 170 13.09 3.70 -1.26
C THR A 170 12.17 4.93 -1.36
N CYS A 171 10.87 4.75 -1.14
CA CYS A 171 9.90 5.85 -1.14
C CYS A 171 9.71 6.53 0.23
N LEU A 172 10.15 5.91 1.33
CA LEU A 172 9.89 6.41 2.69
C LEU A 172 10.56 7.77 2.97
N PRO A 173 11.80 8.05 2.52
CA PRO A 173 12.40 9.38 2.63
C PRO A 173 11.59 10.49 1.95
N LEU A 174 10.79 10.19 0.92
CA LEU A 174 9.95 11.18 0.23
C LEU A 174 8.70 11.59 1.03
N PHE A 175 8.37 10.81 2.06
CA PHE A 175 7.22 11.08 2.94
C PHE A 175 7.60 11.85 4.19
N LEU A 176 8.89 12.06 4.45
CA LEU A 176 9.40 12.83 5.58
C LEU A 176 9.18 14.34 5.42
#